data_AF-A0A519QXK8-F1
#
_entry.id   AF-A0A519QXK8-F1
#
_cell.length_a   1.000
_cell.length_b   1.000
_cell.length_c   1.000
_cell.angle_alpha   90.00
_cell.angle_beta   90.00
_cell.angle_gamma   90.00
#
_symmetry.space_group_name_H-M   'P 1'
#
loop_
_entity.id
_entity.type
_entity.pdbx_description
1 polymer ?
#
loop_
_entity_poly.entity_id
_entity_poly.type
_entity_poly.pdbx_seq_one_letter_code
_entity_poly.pdbx_strand_id
1 'polypeptide(L)'
;MRKQLFTTACLLIIAVSSFAQTLSIENVQKVSLRNTDAIKEGTEVKGYYFFYVSDKIDKKTNEYTLQITDNNLKKLKDIKFEDSKDLSILESSFNGTDLIFLMYNSKERTFEHQVFGADGKKKFSYTRELSKKEKRFLEGTYLQIQDEEDNFKGLYPVQGKGFISNMPSREDRDYTFQIDYFSTESRKQWTYIPDLAGKKFIGDVLGVANNVVYIETLIFGGFMDQKPESMIIGLSLDNGKKLFEKKTDFGSKRFYPASLSNMDNGKAVLFGEYFGDGANILKDKSQGFAFIGMDEKGEATSQKFNSWDEDMSKYLDVKSKGKIADFGFMYVHNIVQAADGNIFAIGEGYKKVASALGIAATVLSRGNAGISTMKLKVTDMIVLKFDKDFNIKAANIYEKNSNKIELPGGYEFVSGPLIGKMIKFEYGGFDYSYTKQSGDKSTFSIYYSDYVRGKDYKGGTFNAITYNDGKFTTDKINTKSEATSTSILPAKQGQVLVLDYYKKAKKLDAHFEKLD
;
A
#
# COMPACT_ATOMS: atom_id res chain seq x y z
N MET A 1 53.11 -49.89 16.16
CA MET A 1 53.19 -48.55 15.53
C MET A 1 52.14 -48.54 14.43
N ARG A 2 50.89 -48.13 14.63
CA ARG A 2 50.38 -46.91 15.30
C ARG A 2 50.96 -45.66 14.63
N LYS A 3 50.06 -44.89 14.03
CA LYS A 3 50.20 -43.54 13.42
C LYS A 3 50.34 -43.56 11.89
N GLN A 4 49.50 -42.73 11.25
CA GLN A 4 49.53 -42.28 9.85
C GLN A 4 48.63 -42.98 8.82
N LEU A 5 47.37 -43.31 9.17
CA LEU A 5 46.36 -43.62 8.15
C LEU A 5 44.94 -43.14 8.49
N PHE A 6 44.82 -42.08 9.30
CA PHE A 6 43.53 -41.54 9.73
C PHE A 6 43.49 -40.00 9.72
N THR A 7 44.23 -39.35 8.81
CA THR A 7 44.36 -37.88 8.81
C THR A 7 44.40 -37.28 7.40
N THR A 8 43.59 -37.81 6.47
CA THR A 8 43.44 -37.20 5.13
C THR A 8 42.06 -37.41 4.51
N ALA A 9 41.03 -37.70 5.32
CA ALA A 9 39.64 -37.85 4.87
C ALA A 9 38.64 -36.95 5.62
N CYS A 10 39.12 -35.91 6.33
CA CYS A 10 38.28 -34.98 7.09
C CYS A 10 38.52 -33.49 6.75
N LEU A 11 39.07 -33.16 5.58
CA LEU A 11 39.37 -31.77 5.20
C LEU A 11 38.99 -31.43 3.75
N LEU A 12 37.85 -31.97 3.33
CA LEU A 12 37.06 -31.43 2.22
C LEU A 12 35.60 -31.29 2.68
N ILE A 13 35.41 -30.67 3.85
CA ILE A 13 34.26 -29.78 4.01
C ILE A 13 34.61 -28.59 3.13
N ILE A 14 34.26 -28.69 1.85
CA ILE A 14 34.03 -27.50 1.04
C ILE A 14 32.93 -26.79 1.80
N ALA A 15 33.32 -25.81 2.62
CA ALA A 15 32.46 -24.70 2.94
C ALA A 15 32.08 -24.12 1.58
N VAL A 16 30.98 -24.63 1.03
CA VAL A 16 30.21 -23.87 0.06
C VAL A 16 29.71 -22.72 0.91
N SER A 17 30.54 -21.68 1.01
CA SER A 17 30.10 -20.35 1.31
C SER A 17 29.04 -20.10 0.24
N SER A 18 27.79 -20.39 0.57
CA SER A 18 26.66 -19.85 -0.16
C SER A 18 26.78 -18.36 0.05
N PHE A 19 27.62 -17.71 -0.78
CA PHE A 19 27.64 -16.27 -0.89
C PHE A 19 26.18 -15.92 -1.15
N ALA A 20 25.58 -15.17 -0.23
CA ALA A 20 24.28 -14.57 -0.48
C ALA A 20 24.38 -13.91 -1.85
N GLN A 21 23.50 -14.29 -2.77
CA GLN A 21 23.54 -13.72 -4.11
C GLN A 21 23.35 -12.22 -3.99
N THR A 22 24.35 -11.49 -4.44
CA THR A 22 24.35 -10.03 -4.50
C THR A 22 24.25 -9.59 -5.94
N LEU A 23 23.57 -8.47 -6.16
CA LEU A 23 23.55 -7.74 -7.41
C LEU A 23 24.02 -6.32 -7.11
N SER A 24 25.02 -5.86 -7.85
CA SER A 24 25.45 -4.46 -7.84
C SER A 24 25.17 -3.86 -9.21
N ILE A 25 24.46 -2.73 -9.22
CA ILE A 25 24.18 -1.94 -10.42
C ILE A 25 24.96 -0.63 -10.29
N GLU A 26 25.93 -0.44 -11.18
CA GLU A 26 26.72 0.77 -11.29
C GLU A 26 26.05 1.81 -12.19
N ASN A 27 26.49 3.07 -12.12
CA ASN A 27 25.99 4.20 -12.92
C ASN A 27 24.51 4.54 -12.71
N VAL A 28 23.98 4.30 -11.52
CA VAL A 28 22.64 4.72 -11.12
C VAL A 28 22.67 6.22 -10.77
N GLN A 29 22.42 7.09 -11.74
CA GLN A 29 22.46 8.56 -11.56
C GLN A 29 21.35 9.06 -10.63
N LYS A 30 20.19 8.43 -10.74
CA LYS A 30 19.01 8.66 -9.92
C LYS A 30 18.14 7.42 -9.95
N VAL A 31 17.72 6.96 -8.78
CA VAL A 31 16.70 5.92 -8.62
C VAL A 31 15.72 6.40 -7.55
N SER A 32 14.44 6.13 -7.75
CA SER A 32 13.52 6.02 -6.62
C SER A 32 13.36 4.53 -6.37
N LEU A 33 13.66 4.08 -5.15
CA LEU A 33 13.56 2.65 -4.80
C LEU A 33 12.14 2.10 -5.00
N ARG A 34 11.13 2.97 -5.13
CA ARG A 34 9.74 2.63 -5.49
C ARG A 34 9.58 2.13 -6.92
N ASN A 35 10.46 2.54 -7.82
CA ASN A 35 10.43 2.09 -9.20
C ASN A 35 11.11 0.71 -9.35
N THR A 36 11.31 0.02 -8.22
CA THR A 36 11.84 -1.32 -8.11
C THR A 36 10.87 -2.15 -7.27
N ASP A 37 10.44 -3.30 -7.77
CA ASP A 37 9.58 -4.20 -6.99
C ASP A 37 9.78 -5.66 -7.43
N ALA A 38 9.25 -6.57 -6.63
CA ALA A 38 9.16 -7.98 -6.93
C ALA A 38 8.10 -8.27 -8.01
N ILE A 39 8.48 -9.09 -8.99
CA ILE A 39 7.59 -9.71 -9.96
C ILE A 39 6.98 -10.95 -9.27
N LYS A 40 5.66 -10.95 -9.08
CA LYS A 40 4.95 -11.99 -8.30
C LYS A 40 3.92 -12.73 -9.13
N GLU A 41 3.93 -14.06 -9.06
CA GLU A 41 2.83 -14.90 -9.52
C GLU A 41 2.06 -15.41 -8.30
N GLY A 42 0.85 -14.88 -8.08
CA GLY A 42 0.16 -15.06 -6.80
C GLY A 42 0.98 -14.47 -5.65
N THR A 43 1.40 -15.33 -4.71
CA THR A 43 2.24 -14.95 -3.57
C THR A 43 3.73 -15.28 -3.74
N GLU A 44 4.10 -15.94 -4.84
CA GLU A 44 5.47 -16.35 -5.12
C GLU A 44 6.24 -15.27 -5.87
N VAL A 45 7.45 -14.95 -5.40
CA VAL A 45 8.37 -14.04 -6.10
C VAL A 45 9.10 -14.80 -7.21
N LYS A 46 8.88 -14.39 -8.45
CA LYS A 46 9.49 -14.95 -9.66
C LYS A 46 10.70 -14.15 -10.14
N GLY A 47 10.81 -12.89 -9.74
CA GLY A 47 11.93 -12.03 -10.08
C GLY A 47 11.78 -10.63 -9.56
N TYR A 48 12.59 -9.71 -10.08
CA TYR A 48 12.56 -8.29 -9.72
C TYR A 48 12.76 -7.43 -10.95
N TYR A 49 12.15 -6.26 -10.96
CA TYR A 49 12.48 -5.21 -11.91
C TYR A 49 13.09 -4.01 -11.18
N PHE A 50 14.07 -3.36 -11.81
CA PHE A 50 14.75 -2.17 -11.33
C PHE A 50 14.65 -1.11 -12.40
N PHE A 51 14.02 0.03 -12.10
CA PHE A 51 13.94 1.16 -13.01
C PHE A 51 14.72 2.36 -12.48
N TYR A 52 15.68 2.86 -13.26
CA TYR A 52 16.54 3.95 -12.85
C TYR A 52 17.03 4.79 -14.03
N VAL A 53 17.50 6.01 -13.72
CA VAL A 53 18.22 6.86 -14.68
C VAL A 53 19.66 6.37 -14.76
N SER A 54 20.04 5.78 -15.89
CA SER A 54 21.39 5.26 -16.14
C SER A 54 22.34 6.32 -16.66
N ASP A 55 21.84 7.31 -17.40
CA ASP A 55 22.66 8.42 -17.90
C ASP A 55 21.88 9.74 -18.06
N LYS A 56 22.60 10.85 -18.05
CA LYS A 56 22.09 12.19 -18.39
C LYS A 56 22.71 12.62 -19.71
N ILE A 57 22.09 12.21 -20.81
CA ILE A 57 22.59 12.44 -22.18
C ILE A 57 22.81 13.94 -22.43
N ASP A 58 21.83 14.78 -22.08
CA ASP A 58 21.98 16.23 -22.17
C ASP A 58 21.11 16.99 -21.14
N LYS A 59 20.92 18.30 -21.32
CA LYS A 59 20.14 19.16 -20.41
C LYS A 59 18.62 18.96 -20.48
N LYS A 60 18.12 18.13 -21.40
CA LYS A 60 16.70 17.87 -21.70
C LYS A 60 16.39 16.37 -21.74
N THR A 61 17.37 15.51 -21.96
CA THR A 61 17.20 14.08 -22.19
C THR A 61 17.98 13.25 -21.18
N ASN A 62 17.33 12.26 -20.59
CA ASN A 62 17.93 11.22 -19.76
C ASN A 62 17.86 9.86 -20.47
N GLU A 63 18.83 8.99 -20.21
CA GLU A 63 18.71 7.56 -20.48
C GLU A 63 18.11 6.87 -19.24
N TYR A 64 17.05 6.10 -19.46
CA TYR A 64 16.40 5.26 -18.46
C TYR A 64 16.71 3.79 -18.74
N THR A 65 16.87 3.01 -17.69
CA THR A 65 17.07 1.57 -17.76
C THR A 65 16.00 0.84 -16.93
N LEU A 66 15.32 -0.12 -17.55
CA LEU A 66 14.51 -1.15 -16.90
C LEU A 66 15.27 -2.47 -16.94
N GLN A 67 15.83 -2.87 -15.79
CA GLN A 67 16.52 -4.14 -15.63
C GLN A 67 15.58 -5.17 -14.99
N ILE A 68 15.44 -6.35 -15.59
CA ILE A 68 14.64 -7.46 -15.05
C ILE A 68 15.56 -8.61 -14.67
N THR A 69 15.31 -9.22 -13.52
CA THR A 69 16.06 -10.34 -12.95
C THR A 69 15.14 -11.49 -12.59
N ASP A 70 15.69 -12.70 -12.46
CA ASP A 70 14.99 -13.81 -11.81
C ASP A 70 14.97 -13.66 -10.27
N ASN A 71 14.34 -14.60 -9.57
CA ASN A 71 14.28 -14.58 -8.11
C ASN A 71 15.59 -14.94 -7.39
N ASN A 72 16.70 -15.02 -8.13
CA ASN A 72 18.07 -15.20 -7.67
C ASN A 72 18.95 -14.00 -8.06
N LEU A 73 18.33 -12.88 -8.47
CA LEU A 73 18.97 -11.65 -8.96
C LEU A 73 19.81 -11.83 -10.23
N LYS A 74 19.67 -12.95 -10.95
CA LYS A 74 20.32 -13.13 -12.25
C LYS A 74 19.64 -12.23 -13.27
N LYS A 75 20.40 -11.34 -13.91
CA LYS A 75 19.89 -10.48 -14.97
C LYS A 75 19.33 -11.30 -16.13
N LEU A 76 18.06 -11.05 -16.45
CA LEU A 76 17.34 -11.64 -17.58
C LEU A 76 17.25 -10.66 -18.74
N LYS A 77 16.94 -9.39 -18.44
CA LYS A 77 16.75 -8.33 -19.42
C LYS A 77 17.29 -7.00 -18.89
N ASP A 78 17.60 -6.13 -19.84
CA ASP A 78 18.18 -4.81 -19.64
C ASP A 78 17.68 -3.95 -20.80
N ILE A 79 16.70 -3.10 -20.54
CA ILE A 79 15.99 -2.31 -21.56
C ILE A 79 16.32 -0.85 -21.35
N LYS A 80 16.94 -0.24 -22.35
CA LYS A 80 17.31 1.16 -22.33
C LYS A 80 16.43 1.97 -23.26
N PHE A 81 16.08 3.17 -22.82
CA PHE A 81 15.39 4.14 -23.66
C PHE A 81 15.70 5.57 -23.20
N GLU A 82 15.61 6.50 -24.14
CA GLU A 82 15.82 7.92 -23.89
C GLU A 82 14.48 8.65 -23.80
N ASP A 83 14.36 9.54 -22.82
CA ASP A 83 13.16 10.37 -22.67
C ASP A 83 13.50 11.72 -22.02
N SER A 84 12.52 12.61 -21.98
CA SER A 84 12.58 13.90 -21.32
C SER A 84 13.05 13.76 -19.87
N LYS A 85 13.97 14.63 -19.45
CA LYS A 85 14.38 14.73 -18.04
C LYS A 85 13.23 15.09 -17.09
N ASP A 86 12.14 15.63 -17.64
CA ASP A 86 10.96 16.07 -16.91
C ASP A 86 9.97 14.91 -16.67
N LEU A 87 10.32 13.71 -17.15
CA LEU A 87 9.61 12.45 -16.90
C LEU A 87 10.00 11.88 -15.53
N SER A 88 8.98 11.54 -14.76
CA SER A 88 9.09 10.83 -13.48
C SER A 88 8.19 9.59 -13.52
N ILE A 89 8.65 8.49 -12.95
CA ILE A 89 7.75 7.38 -12.63
C ILE A 89 7.05 7.73 -11.31
N LEU A 90 5.73 7.59 -11.30
CA LEU A 90 4.93 7.72 -10.10
C LEU A 90 4.71 6.36 -9.44
N GLU A 91 4.42 5.33 -10.23
CA GLU A 91 4.06 4.01 -9.72
C GLU A 91 4.26 2.92 -10.78
N SER A 92 4.38 1.68 -10.32
CA SER A 92 4.40 0.49 -11.16
C SER A 92 3.60 -0.65 -10.54
N SER A 93 3.12 -1.58 -11.36
CA SER A 93 2.35 -2.73 -10.92
C SER A 93 2.58 -3.95 -11.82
N PHE A 94 2.38 -5.15 -11.27
CA PHE A 94 2.48 -6.43 -11.98
C PHE A 94 1.18 -7.22 -11.81
N ASN A 95 0.59 -7.67 -12.91
CA ASN A 95 -0.68 -8.40 -12.88
C ASN A 95 -0.54 -9.93 -13.00
N GLY A 96 0.68 -10.47 -12.81
CA GLY A 96 0.96 -11.89 -12.98
C GLY A 96 1.58 -12.22 -14.35
N THR A 97 1.37 -11.40 -15.38
CA THR A 97 1.91 -11.63 -16.74
C THR A 97 2.67 -10.44 -17.31
N ASP A 98 2.22 -9.23 -17.01
CA ASP A 98 2.71 -7.98 -17.58
C ASP A 98 3.02 -6.97 -16.48
N LEU A 99 3.93 -6.04 -16.78
CA LEU A 99 4.28 -4.88 -15.97
C LEU A 99 3.61 -3.64 -16.55
N ILE A 100 3.14 -2.73 -15.70
CA ILE A 100 2.72 -1.38 -16.09
C ILE A 100 3.49 -0.35 -15.28
N PHE A 101 3.83 0.76 -15.93
CA PHE A 101 4.43 1.94 -15.29
C PHE A 101 3.54 3.15 -15.55
N LEU A 102 3.14 3.85 -14.47
CA LEU A 102 2.52 5.18 -14.54
C LEU A 102 3.63 6.23 -14.45
N MET A 103 3.75 7.01 -15.51
CA MET A 103 4.75 8.05 -15.67
C MET A 103 4.08 9.42 -15.78
N TYR A 104 4.71 10.43 -15.20
CA TYR A 104 4.29 11.83 -15.26
C TYR A 104 5.36 12.68 -15.93
N ASN A 105 4.98 13.35 -17.01
CA ASN A 105 5.80 14.37 -17.65
C ASN A 105 5.29 15.76 -17.23
N SER A 106 6.02 16.41 -16.33
CA SER A 106 5.59 17.69 -15.76
C SER A 106 5.55 18.82 -16.80
N LYS A 107 6.42 18.78 -17.81
CA LYS A 107 6.50 19.80 -18.85
C LYS A 107 5.39 19.66 -19.88
N GLU A 108 5.22 18.45 -20.42
CA GLU A 108 4.21 18.15 -21.43
C GLU A 108 2.80 17.99 -20.82
N ARG A 109 2.71 17.92 -19.48
CA ARG A 109 1.46 17.76 -18.70
C ARG A 109 0.75 16.46 -19.06
N THR A 110 1.48 15.36 -19.12
CA THR A 110 0.91 14.06 -19.48
C THR A 110 1.10 13.04 -18.38
N PHE A 111 0.10 12.17 -18.24
CA PHE A 111 0.29 10.84 -17.67
C PHE A 111 0.46 9.84 -18.80
N GLU A 112 1.47 8.98 -18.69
CA GLU A 112 1.70 7.87 -19.60
C GLU A 112 1.69 6.56 -18.83
N HIS A 113 0.91 5.61 -19.32
CA HIS A 113 0.89 4.24 -18.84
C HIS A 113 1.58 3.35 -19.87
N GLN A 114 2.75 2.83 -19.52
CA GLN A 114 3.54 1.96 -20.40
C GLN A 114 3.44 0.52 -19.93
N VAL A 115 2.95 -0.38 -20.79
CA VAL A 115 2.79 -1.81 -20.49
C VAL A 115 3.90 -2.61 -21.16
N PHE A 116 4.57 -3.45 -20.38
CA PHE A 116 5.63 -4.36 -20.84
C PHE A 116 5.26 -5.80 -20.52
N GLY A 117 5.51 -6.72 -21.44
CA GLY A 117 5.45 -8.15 -21.12
C GLY A 117 6.56 -8.54 -20.14
N ALA A 118 6.42 -9.68 -19.46
CA ALA A 118 7.48 -10.25 -18.63
C ALA A 118 8.79 -10.53 -19.42
N ASP A 119 8.72 -10.63 -20.75
CA ASP A 119 9.89 -10.75 -21.64
C ASP A 119 10.65 -9.42 -21.83
N GLY A 120 10.13 -8.33 -21.27
CA GLY A 120 10.68 -6.98 -21.35
C GLY A 120 10.25 -6.19 -22.58
N LYS A 121 9.42 -6.74 -23.46
CA LYS A 121 8.97 -6.00 -24.64
C LYS A 121 7.79 -5.09 -24.31
N LYS A 122 7.87 -3.83 -24.74
CA LYS A 122 6.75 -2.90 -24.66
C LYS A 122 5.59 -3.44 -25.50
N LYS A 123 4.43 -3.62 -24.89
CA LYS A 123 3.18 -4.04 -25.54
C LYS A 123 2.37 -2.83 -25.96
N PHE A 124 2.02 -1.97 -24.99
CA PHE A 124 1.13 -0.83 -25.21
C PHE A 124 1.64 0.43 -24.50
N SER A 125 1.25 1.60 -25.02
CA SER A 125 1.36 2.90 -24.34
C SER A 125 0.01 3.58 -24.40
N TYR A 126 -0.38 4.18 -23.28
CA TYR A 126 -1.59 4.99 -23.16
C TYR A 126 -1.22 6.35 -22.57
N THR A 127 -1.52 7.42 -23.29
CA THR A 127 -1.17 8.78 -22.88
C THR A 127 -2.44 9.58 -22.63
N ARG A 128 -2.48 10.27 -21.50
CA ARG A 128 -3.52 11.22 -21.13
C ARG A 128 -2.90 12.60 -20.96
N GLU A 129 -3.43 13.58 -21.69
CA GLU A 129 -3.09 14.97 -21.46
C GLU A 129 -3.88 15.51 -20.27
N LEU A 130 -3.21 16.27 -19.41
CA LEU A 130 -3.78 16.92 -18.23
C LEU A 130 -4.03 18.39 -18.52
N SER A 131 -5.20 18.89 -18.12
CA SER A 131 -5.46 20.32 -18.16
C SER A 131 -4.53 21.07 -17.20
N LYS A 132 -4.33 22.37 -17.41
CA LYS A 132 -3.52 23.19 -16.48
C LYS A 132 -4.08 23.20 -15.06
N LYS A 133 -5.41 23.09 -14.92
CA LYS A 133 -6.10 23.07 -13.62
C LYS A 133 -5.88 21.74 -12.93
N GLU A 134 -6.04 20.64 -13.65
CA GLU A 134 -5.78 19.30 -13.15
C GLU A 134 -4.32 19.14 -12.74
N LYS A 135 -3.37 19.56 -13.59
CA LYS A 135 -1.93 19.57 -13.25
C LYS A 135 -1.67 20.30 -11.93
N ARG A 136 -2.17 21.54 -11.79
CA ARG A 136 -1.99 22.32 -10.56
C ARG A 136 -2.62 21.67 -9.34
N PHE A 137 -3.73 20.96 -9.52
CA PHE A 137 -4.37 20.23 -8.44
C PHE A 137 -3.53 19.03 -8.01
N LEU A 138 -3.08 18.21 -8.95
CA LEU A 138 -2.22 17.04 -8.70
C LEU A 138 -0.88 17.48 -8.07
N GLU A 139 -0.18 18.44 -8.68
CA GLU A 139 1.01 19.10 -8.10
C GLU A 139 0.71 19.95 -6.86
N GLY A 140 -0.55 20.08 -6.46
CA GLY A 140 -0.98 20.79 -5.26
C GLY A 140 -1.28 19.86 -4.09
N THR A 141 -1.46 18.57 -4.37
CA THR A 141 -2.01 17.61 -3.41
C THR A 141 -1.27 16.27 -3.47
N TYR A 142 -1.30 15.58 -4.61
CA TYR A 142 -0.80 14.20 -4.75
C TYR A 142 0.64 14.08 -5.23
N LEU A 143 1.19 15.10 -5.90
CA LEU A 143 2.54 15.11 -6.47
C LEU A 143 3.49 16.09 -5.77
N GLN A 144 3.10 16.67 -4.62
CA GLN A 144 3.87 17.73 -3.94
C GLN A 144 5.10 17.25 -3.18
N ILE A 145 5.18 15.97 -2.85
CA ILE A 145 6.20 15.50 -1.93
C ILE A 145 7.42 15.08 -2.75
N GLN A 146 8.42 15.97 -2.73
CA GLN A 146 9.67 15.86 -3.50
C GLN A 146 10.69 14.89 -2.92
N ASP A 147 10.41 14.26 -1.77
CA ASP A 147 11.28 13.22 -1.25
C ASP A 147 11.12 11.95 -2.10
N GLU A 148 12.25 11.31 -2.40
CA GLU A 148 12.41 10.18 -3.34
C GLU A 148 11.64 8.91 -2.92
N GLU A 149 10.77 9.00 -1.91
CA GLU A 149 10.18 7.93 -1.12
C GLU A 149 8.66 8.09 -0.85
N ASP A 150 7.84 8.68 -1.74
CA ASP A 150 6.39 8.88 -1.45
C ASP A 150 5.28 8.09 -2.20
N ASN A 151 4.18 7.83 -1.46
CA ASN A 151 3.19 6.74 -1.54
C ASN A 151 1.95 6.96 -2.42
N PHE A 152 2.09 7.46 -3.64
CA PHE A 152 0.97 7.43 -4.56
C PHE A 152 0.62 5.98 -4.96
N LYS A 153 -0.56 5.50 -4.54
CA LYS A 153 -1.10 4.17 -4.89
C LYS A 153 -2.38 4.30 -5.70
N GLY A 154 -2.21 4.50 -6.99
CA GLY A 154 -3.25 4.60 -7.99
C GLY A 154 -3.40 3.37 -8.88
N LEU A 155 -2.42 2.47 -8.93
CA LEU A 155 -2.43 1.31 -9.83
C LEU A 155 -2.81 0.00 -9.12
N TYR A 156 -3.81 -0.68 -9.67
CA TYR A 156 -4.38 -1.91 -9.14
C TYR A 156 -4.30 -3.01 -10.21
N PRO A 157 -3.56 -4.10 -9.97
CA PRO A 157 -3.47 -5.19 -10.94
C PRO A 157 -4.79 -5.97 -11.00
N VAL A 158 -5.20 -6.32 -12.21
CA VAL A 158 -6.28 -7.27 -12.47
C VAL A 158 -5.64 -8.54 -13.04
N GLN A 159 -5.52 -9.56 -12.18
CA GLN A 159 -4.71 -10.75 -12.45
C GLN A 159 -4.94 -11.33 -13.85
N GLY A 160 -3.86 -11.39 -14.64
CA GLY A 160 -3.81 -11.90 -16.01
C GLY A 160 -4.57 -11.10 -17.07
N LYS A 161 -5.32 -10.05 -16.71
CA LYS A 161 -6.22 -9.33 -17.62
C LYS A 161 -5.74 -7.91 -17.94
N GLY A 162 -5.29 -7.18 -16.93
CA GLY A 162 -4.92 -5.78 -17.11
C GLY A 162 -4.67 -5.05 -15.81
N PHE A 163 -4.90 -3.74 -15.83
CA PHE A 163 -4.68 -2.84 -14.71
C PHE A 163 -5.79 -1.81 -14.60
N ILE A 164 -6.10 -1.41 -13.37
CA ILE A 164 -6.96 -0.28 -13.07
C ILE A 164 -6.10 0.84 -12.53
N SER A 165 -6.31 2.06 -13.01
CA SER A 165 -5.70 3.28 -12.49
C SER A 165 -6.78 4.16 -11.88
N ASN A 166 -6.61 4.60 -10.64
CA ASN A 166 -7.52 5.50 -9.93
C ASN A 166 -6.83 6.83 -9.64
N MET A 167 -7.10 7.84 -10.46
CA MET A 167 -6.48 9.16 -10.35
C MET A 167 -7.48 10.19 -9.83
N PRO A 168 -7.11 11.02 -8.85
CA PRO A 168 -7.83 12.26 -8.58
C PRO A 168 -7.95 13.10 -9.85
N SER A 169 -9.11 13.67 -10.09
CA SER A 169 -9.39 14.44 -11.31
C SER A 169 -10.07 15.75 -10.96
N ARG A 170 -9.73 16.79 -11.73
CA ARG A 170 -10.32 18.11 -11.57
C ARG A 170 -10.45 18.85 -12.88
N GLU A 171 -11.69 19.12 -13.25
CA GLU A 171 -12.03 20.11 -14.26
C GLU A 171 -12.86 21.23 -13.62
N ASP A 172 -12.66 22.49 -13.99
CA ASP A 172 -13.37 23.65 -13.40
C ASP A 172 -13.51 23.67 -11.86
N ARG A 173 -14.75 23.59 -11.35
CA ARG A 173 -15.10 23.56 -9.91
C ARG A 173 -15.33 22.14 -9.38
N ASP A 174 -15.10 21.17 -10.24
CA ASP A 174 -15.58 19.81 -10.18
C ASP A 174 -14.42 18.95 -9.68
N TYR A 175 -14.50 18.54 -8.41
CA TYR A 175 -13.47 17.71 -7.75
C TYR A 175 -13.97 16.27 -7.71
N THR A 176 -13.26 15.38 -8.40
CA THR A 176 -13.68 13.98 -8.59
C THR A 176 -12.47 13.04 -8.66
N PHE A 177 -12.73 11.83 -9.10
CA PHE A 177 -11.73 10.83 -9.46
C PHE A 177 -12.03 10.28 -10.87
N GLN A 178 -11.01 9.72 -11.50
CA GLN A 178 -11.07 9.04 -12.79
C GLN A 178 -10.54 7.63 -12.60
N ILE A 179 -11.30 6.66 -13.08
CA ILE A 179 -10.89 5.26 -13.15
C ILE A 179 -10.63 4.90 -14.60
N ASP A 180 -9.43 4.46 -14.89
CA ASP A 180 -9.05 3.91 -16.19
C ASP A 180 -8.77 2.41 -16.06
N TYR A 181 -9.19 1.64 -17.06
CA TYR A 181 -8.75 0.25 -17.22
C TYR A 181 -7.90 0.11 -18.47
N PHE A 182 -6.77 -0.60 -18.32
CA PHE A 182 -5.85 -0.92 -19.40
C PHE A 182 -5.76 -2.44 -19.54
N SER A 183 -6.27 -2.99 -20.64
CA SER A 183 -6.10 -4.41 -20.93
C SER A 183 -4.65 -4.72 -21.33
N THR A 184 -4.21 -5.91 -20.95
CA THR A 184 -2.90 -6.46 -21.37
C THR A 184 -3.04 -7.51 -22.48
N GLU A 185 -4.26 -8.01 -22.70
CA GLU A 185 -4.57 -9.00 -23.76
C GLU A 185 -4.81 -8.32 -25.12
N SER A 186 -5.28 -7.08 -25.11
CA SER A 186 -5.57 -6.28 -26.31
C SER A 186 -5.36 -4.80 -26.01
N ARG A 187 -5.32 -3.94 -27.05
CA ARG A 187 -5.21 -2.48 -26.86
C ARG A 187 -6.53 -1.83 -26.36
N LYS A 188 -7.38 -2.59 -25.67
CA LYS A 188 -8.65 -2.13 -25.13
C LYS A 188 -8.43 -1.34 -23.85
N GLN A 189 -9.14 -0.23 -23.73
CA GLN A 189 -9.21 0.58 -22.52
C GLN A 189 -10.61 1.14 -22.35
N TRP A 190 -10.96 1.52 -21.13
CA TRP A 190 -12.13 2.34 -20.85
C TRP A 190 -11.84 3.28 -19.69
N THR A 191 -12.62 4.35 -19.60
CA THR A 191 -12.51 5.37 -18.56
C THR A 191 -13.88 5.59 -17.93
N TYR A 192 -13.91 5.75 -16.61
CA TYR A 192 -15.06 6.16 -15.85
C TYR A 192 -14.74 7.42 -15.05
N ILE A 193 -15.61 8.42 -15.17
CA ILE A 193 -15.61 9.63 -14.35
C ILE A 193 -17.05 9.78 -13.85
N PRO A 194 -17.28 9.90 -12.52
CA PRO A 194 -18.61 10.16 -11.99
C PRO A 194 -19.26 11.40 -12.61
N ASP A 195 -20.57 11.36 -12.83
CA ASP A 195 -21.33 12.55 -13.18
C ASP A 195 -21.43 13.47 -11.96
N LEU A 196 -20.85 14.67 -12.10
CA LEU A 196 -20.61 15.53 -10.97
C LEU A 196 -21.87 16.26 -10.50
N ALA A 197 -22.77 16.65 -11.41
CA ALA A 197 -23.99 17.38 -11.08
C ALA A 197 -23.80 18.50 -10.00
N GLY A 198 -22.63 19.18 -9.99
CA GLY A 198 -22.27 20.21 -9.01
C GLY A 198 -21.81 19.73 -7.63
N LYS A 199 -21.60 18.42 -7.45
CA LYS A 199 -21.13 17.76 -6.22
C LYS A 199 -19.63 17.46 -6.30
N LYS A 200 -19.03 17.16 -5.15
CA LYS A 200 -17.65 16.66 -5.05
C LYS A 200 -17.67 15.15 -4.78
N PHE A 201 -16.79 14.41 -5.44
CA PHE A 201 -16.67 12.97 -5.31
C PHE A 201 -15.25 12.59 -4.90
N ILE A 202 -15.14 11.61 -4.01
CA ILE A 202 -13.88 10.93 -3.69
C ILE A 202 -14.16 9.44 -3.86
N GLY A 203 -13.31 8.75 -4.62
CA GLY A 203 -13.50 7.35 -4.95
C GLY A 203 -12.25 6.53 -4.70
N ASP A 204 -12.43 5.38 -4.05
CA ASP A 204 -11.37 4.43 -3.75
C ASP A 204 -11.73 3.06 -4.34
N VAL A 205 -10.84 2.50 -5.16
CA VAL A 205 -11.00 1.14 -5.68
C VAL A 205 -10.80 0.14 -4.55
N LEU A 206 -11.84 -0.63 -4.24
CA LEU A 206 -11.82 -1.64 -3.18
C LEU A 206 -11.23 -2.96 -3.67
N GLY A 207 -11.49 -3.32 -4.93
CA GLY A 207 -11.02 -4.55 -5.57
C GLY A 207 -11.87 -4.97 -6.76
N VAL A 208 -11.52 -6.12 -7.34
CA VAL A 208 -12.24 -6.73 -8.47
C VAL A 208 -12.69 -8.14 -8.09
N ALA A 209 -13.96 -8.43 -8.30
CA ALA A 209 -14.55 -9.75 -8.09
C ALA A 209 -15.58 -10.04 -9.19
N ASN A 210 -15.60 -11.27 -9.71
CA ASN A 210 -16.59 -11.72 -10.70
C ASN A 210 -16.84 -10.72 -11.85
N ASN A 211 -15.74 -10.15 -12.38
CA ASN A 211 -15.76 -9.18 -13.49
C ASN A 211 -16.39 -7.81 -13.15
N VAL A 212 -16.53 -7.50 -11.86
CA VAL A 212 -17.00 -6.21 -11.34
C VAL A 212 -15.88 -5.52 -10.58
N VAL A 213 -15.65 -4.24 -10.89
CA VAL A 213 -14.79 -3.33 -10.12
C VAL A 213 -15.64 -2.67 -9.04
N TYR A 214 -15.29 -2.88 -7.77
CA TYR A 214 -15.99 -2.31 -6.63
C TYR A 214 -15.27 -1.05 -6.15
N ILE A 215 -16.02 0.03 -5.97
CA ILE A 215 -15.48 1.35 -5.62
C ILE A 215 -16.29 1.89 -4.44
N GLU A 216 -15.62 2.32 -3.38
CA GLU A 216 -16.23 3.15 -2.35
C GLU A 216 -16.25 4.59 -2.86
N THR A 217 -17.39 5.27 -2.73
CA THR A 217 -17.54 6.64 -3.20
C THR A 217 -18.20 7.51 -2.14
N LEU A 218 -17.47 8.56 -1.75
CA LEU A 218 -17.99 9.65 -0.94
C LEU A 218 -18.51 10.78 -1.82
N ILE A 219 -19.78 11.13 -1.64
CA ILE A 219 -20.48 12.16 -2.39
C ILE A 219 -20.79 13.32 -1.45
N PHE A 220 -20.24 14.49 -1.77
CA PHE A 220 -20.42 15.73 -1.02
C PHE A 220 -21.37 16.66 -1.77
N GLY A 221 -22.35 17.23 -1.08
CA GLY A 221 -23.29 18.20 -1.64
C GLY A 221 -22.65 19.52 -2.10
N GLY A 222 -21.38 19.76 -1.73
CA GLY A 222 -20.57 20.90 -2.16
C GLY A 222 -19.23 20.94 -1.41
N PHE A 223 -18.40 21.95 -1.68
CA PHE A 223 -17.04 22.05 -1.10
C PHE A 223 -17.03 22.20 0.44
N MET A 224 -18.05 22.84 0.99
CA MET A 224 -18.21 23.06 2.45
C MET A 224 -19.02 21.97 3.14
N ASP A 225 -19.53 20.99 2.39
CA ASP A 225 -20.23 19.85 2.98
C ASP A 225 -19.23 19.02 3.79
N GLN A 226 -19.62 18.69 5.00
CA GLN A 226 -18.81 17.92 5.94
C GLN A 226 -19.47 16.58 6.27
N LYS A 227 -20.61 16.23 5.66
CA LYS A 227 -21.36 15.00 5.91
C LYS A 227 -21.69 14.30 4.57
N PRO A 228 -20.69 13.73 3.90
CA PRO A 228 -20.90 13.06 2.62
C PRO A 228 -21.83 11.85 2.76
N GLU A 229 -22.51 11.53 1.67
CA GLU A 229 -23.11 10.21 1.47
C GLU A 229 -22.01 9.22 1.07
N SER A 230 -22.07 7.98 1.58
CA SER A 230 -21.18 6.89 1.18
C SER A 230 -21.95 5.88 0.34
N MET A 231 -21.36 5.52 -0.80
CA MET A 231 -21.95 4.64 -1.81
C MET A 231 -20.93 3.57 -2.19
N ILE A 232 -21.44 2.42 -2.65
CA ILE A 232 -20.65 1.46 -3.41
C ILE A 232 -21.09 1.52 -4.86
N ILE A 233 -20.13 1.71 -5.75
CA ILE A 233 -20.32 1.68 -7.20
C ILE A 233 -19.69 0.40 -7.73
N GLY A 234 -20.44 -0.31 -8.58
CA GLY A 234 -19.94 -1.45 -9.34
C GLY A 234 -19.80 -1.09 -10.81
N LEU A 235 -18.60 -1.27 -11.39
CA LEU A 235 -18.37 -1.10 -12.82
C LEU A 235 -18.07 -2.46 -13.48
N SER A 236 -18.59 -2.69 -14.68
CA SER A 236 -18.17 -3.84 -15.49
C SER A 236 -16.72 -3.69 -15.89
N LEU A 237 -15.89 -4.69 -15.58
CA LEU A 237 -14.49 -4.73 -16.00
C LEU A 237 -14.36 -4.73 -17.53
N ASP A 238 -15.35 -5.24 -18.26
CA ASP A 238 -15.29 -5.34 -19.70
C ASP A 238 -15.40 -3.98 -20.40
N ASN A 239 -16.14 -3.02 -19.85
CA ASN A 239 -16.48 -1.81 -20.60
C ASN A 239 -16.67 -0.54 -19.75
N GLY A 240 -16.43 -0.62 -18.44
CA GLY A 240 -16.57 0.51 -17.52
C GLY A 240 -18.01 0.95 -17.27
N LYS A 241 -19.02 0.25 -17.81
CA LYS A 241 -20.43 0.60 -17.56
C LYS A 241 -20.76 0.37 -16.09
N LYS A 242 -21.41 1.36 -15.48
CA LYS A 242 -21.97 1.26 -14.13
C LYS A 242 -23.06 0.19 -14.10
N LEU A 243 -22.81 -0.87 -13.33
CA LEU A 243 -23.73 -1.97 -13.11
C LEU A 243 -24.71 -1.66 -11.98
N PHE A 244 -24.20 -1.04 -10.92
CA PHE A 244 -25.01 -0.62 -9.78
C PHE A 244 -24.36 0.55 -9.03
N GLU A 245 -25.20 1.21 -8.23
CA GLU A 245 -24.82 2.24 -7.28
C GLU A 245 -25.73 2.09 -6.06
N LYS A 246 -25.16 1.78 -4.90
CA LYS A 246 -25.92 1.40 -3.69
C LYS A 246 -25.43 2.20 -2.49
N LYS A 247 -26.37 2.66 -1.66
CA LYS A 247 -26.04 3.22 -0.34
C LYS A 247 -25.42 2.14 0.53
N THR A 248 -24.52 2.55 1.41
CA THR A 248 -23.89 1.66 2.40
C THR A 248 -24.65 1.60 3.73
N ASP A 249 -25.90 2.05 3.76
CA ASP A 249 -26.77 1.92 4.93
C ASP A 249 -27.42 0.52 4.94
N PHE A 250 -27.07 -0.31 5.93
CA PHE A 250 -27.61 -1.64 6.15
C PHE A 250 -28.46 -1.65 7.43
N GLY A 251 -29.76 -1.40 7.28
CA GLY A 251 -30.65 -1.14 8.41
C GLY A 251 -30.26 0.14 9.13
N SER A 252 -30.11 0.11 10.45
CA SER A 252 -29.70 1.26 11.28
C SER A 252 -28.18 1.45 11.37
N LYS A 253 -27.41 0.83 10.46
CA LYS A 253 -25.95 0.84 10.48
C LYS A 253 -25.42 1.38 9.16
N ARG A 254 -24.59 2.41 9.24
CA ARG A 254 -23.89 2.99 8.09
C ARG A 254 -22.52 2.34 7.95
N PHE A 255 -22.27 1.68 6.83
CA PHE A 255 -21.01 1.01 6.56
C PHE A 255 -20.07 1.89 5.72
N TYR A 256 -18.78 1.82 5.96
CA TYR A 256 -17.75 2.48 5.18
C TYR A 256 -16.71 1.46 4.74
N PRO A 257 -16.84 0.89 3.53
CA PRO A 257 -15.93 -0.14 3.06
C PRO A 257 -14.52 0.44 2.86
N ALA A 258 -13.53 -0.29 3.35
CA ALA A 258 -12.12 0.06 3.21
C ALA A 258 -11.38 -0.88 2.24
N SER A 259 -11.86 -2.12 2.08
CA SER A 259 -11.25 -3.10 1.18
C SER A 259 -12.25 -4.16 0.73
N LEU A 260 -11.89 -4.88 -0.34
CA LEU A 260 -12.56 -6.08 -0.81
C LEU A 260 -11.59 -7.27 -0.74
N SER A 261 -12.09 -8.43 -0.33
CA SER A 261 -11.39 -9.71 -0.44
C SER A 261 -12.23 -10.70 -1.23
N ASN A 262 -11.58 -11.42 -2.15
CA ASN A 262 -12.18 -12.57 -2.82
C ASN A 262 -12.01 -13.79 -1.93
N MET A 263 -13.11 -14.30 -1.39
CA MET A 263 -13.11 -15.54 -0.62
C MET A 263 -13.00 -16.75 -1.55
N ASP A 264 -12.56 -17.90 -1.02
CA ASP A 264 -12.35 -19.12 -1.82
C ASP A 264 -13.59 -19.66 -2.53
N ASN A 265 -14.77 -19.31 -2.04
CA ASN A 265 -16.04 -19.63 -2.67
C ASN A 265 -16.44 -18.64 -3.79
N GLY A 266 -15.53 -17.77 -4.22
CA GLY A 266 -15.76 -16.74 -5.24
C GLY A 266 -16.61 -15.56 -4.77
N LYS A 267 -16.95 -15.47 -3.48
CA LYS A 267 -17.72 -14.34 -2.95
C LYS A 267 -16.83 -13.12 -2.71
N ALA A 268 -17.31 -11.97 -3.16
CA ALA A 268 -16.77 -10.69 -2.76
C ALA A 268 -17.20 -10.38 -1.32
N VAL A 269 -16.23 -10.20 -0.43
CA VAL A 269 -16.48 -9.73 0.94
C VAL A 269 -15.83 -8.38 1.12
N LEU A 270 -16.67 -7.39 1.38
CA LEU A 270 -16.25 -6.05 1.77
C LEU A 270 -15.97 -6.01 3.26
N PHE A 271 -14.89 -5.33 3.63
CA PHE A 271 -14.54 -5.07 5.01
C PHE A 271 -14.37 -3.58 5.24
N GLY A 272 -14.80 -3.11 6.41
CA GLY A 272 -14.67 -1.71 6.79
C GLY A 272 -15.33 -1.40 8.12
N GLU A 273 -15.28 -0.14 8.53
CA GLU A 273 -15.93 0.32 9.75
C GLU A 273 -17.44 0.48 9.54
N TYR A 274 -18.22 0.36 10.61
CA TYR A 274 -19.61 0.79 10.62
C TYR A 274 -19.89 1.80 11.72
N PHE A 275 -20.93 2.59 11.51
CA PHE A 275 -21.37 3.70 12.34
C PHE A 275 -22.87 3.56 12.62
N GLY A 276 -23.35 4.32 13.61
CA GLY A 276 -24.78 4.40 13.88
C GLY A 276 -25.56 5.06 12.75
N ASP A 277 -26.88 4.95 12.81
CA ASP A 277 -27.77 5.56 11.83
C ASP A 277 -27.55 7.08 11.71
N GLY A 278 -27.57 7.57 10.47
CA GLY A 278 -27.37 8.98 10.15
C GLY A 278 -26.00 9.57 10.53
N ALA A 279 -25.03 8.75 10.97
CA ALA A 279 -23.73 9.21 11.41
C ALA A 279 -22.94 9.91 10.28
N ASN A 280 -22.18 10.92 10.66
CA ASN A 280 -21.19 11.56 9.83
C ASN A 280 -19.87 10.78 9.90
N ILE A 281 -19.57 9.98 8.90
CA ILE A 281 -18.35 9.16 8.84
C ILE A 281 -17.04 9.97 8.88
N LEU A 282 -17.08 11.28 8.60
CA LEU A 282 -15.93 12.18 8.67
C LEU A 282 -15.72 12.80 10.05
N LYS A 283 -16.59 12.52 11.03
CA LYS A 283 -16.53 13.15 12.38
C LYS A 283 -16.89 12.19 13.51
N ASP A 284 -17.93 11.41 13.32
CA ASP A 284 -18.46 10.50 14.31
C ASP A 284 -17.55 9.27 14.46
N LYS A 285 -17.70 8.56 15.57
CA LYS A 285 -16.89 7.37 15.84
C LYS A 285 -17.55 6.15 15.27
N SER A 286 -16.73 5.23 14.75
CA SER A 286 -17.19 3.90 14.40
C SER A 286 -17.68 3.16 15.64
N GLN A 287 -18.66 2.29 15.43
CA GLN A 287 -19.21 1.38 16.43
C GLN A 287 -18.57 -0.01 16.36
N GLY A 288 -17.79 -0.30 15.31
CA GLY A 288 -17.06 -1.54 15.12
C GLY A 288 -16.69 -1.77 13.66
N PHE A 289 -16.41 -3.02 13.30
CA PHE A 289 -16.20 -3.44 11.91
C PHE A 289 -17.34 -4.27 11.37
N ALA A 290 -17.52 -4.23 10.06
CA ALA A 290 -18.44 -5.09 9.36
C ALA A 290 -17.77 -5.86 8.23
N PHE A 291 -18.30 -7.05 8.00
CA PHE A 291 -18.03 -7.90 6.84
C PHE A 291 -19.33 -8.03 6.05
N ILE A 292 -19.34 -7.51 4.83
CA ILE A 292 -20.52 -7.51 3.96
C ILE A 292 -20.20 -8.34 2.72
N GLY A 293 -20.85 -9.49 2.59
CA GLY A 293 -20.81 -10.27 1.35
C GLY A 293 -21.69 -9.59 0.31
N MET A 294 -21.20 -9.43 -0.91
CA MET A 294 -21.93 -8.71 -1.97
C MET A 294 -21.86 -9.47 -3.30
N ASP A 295 -22.96 -9.49 -4.05
CA ASP A 295 -23.02 -10.09 -5.39
C ASP A 295 -22.68 -9.07 -6.50
N GLU A 296 -22.74 -9.51 -7.76
CA GLU A 296 -22.42 -8.68 -8.93
C GLU A 296 -23.49 -7.61 -9.23
N LYS A 297 -24.64 -7.66 -8.55
CA LYS A 297 -25.73 -6.69 -8.64
C LYS A 297 -25.68 -5.65 -7.51
N GLY A 298 -24.72 -5.80 -6.59
CA GLY A 298 -24.57 -4.94 -5.43
C GLY A 298 -25.51 -5.29 -4.28
N GLU A 299 -26.15 -6.47 -4.31
CA GLU A 299 -27.01 -6.94 -3.22
C GLU A 299 -26.19 -7.63 -2.14
N ALA A 300 -26.51 -7.35 -0.88
CA ALA A 300 -25.83 -7.99 0.24
C ALA A 300 -26.29 -9.44 0.41
N THR A 301 -25.34 -10.37 0.35
CA THR A 301 -25.57 -11.82 0.52
C THR A 301 -25.28 -12.30 1.94
N SER A 302 -24.49 -11.54 2.71
CA SER A 302 -24.24 -11.79 4.13
C SER A 302 -23.82 -10.50 4.83
N GLN A 303 -24.11 -10.40 6.13
CA GLN A 303 -23.73 -9.24 6.95
C GLN A 303 -23.28 -9.73 8.33
N LYS A 304 -22.07 -9.37 8.74
CA LYS A 304 -21.58 -9.55 10.10
C LYS A 304 -21.06 -8.22 10.62
N PHE A 305 -21.52 -7.83 11.80
CA PHE A 305 -21.04 -6.65 12.51
C PHE A 305 -20.38 -7.14 13.80
N ASN A 306 -19.16 -6.69 14.05
CA ASN A 306 -18.43 -6.93 15.30
C ASN A 306 -18.26 -5.58 16.00
N SER A 307 -18.95 -5.39 17.11
CA SER A 307 -18.95 -4.11 17.82
C SER A 307 -17.69 -3.89 18.65
N TRP A 308 -17.29 -2.63 18.81
CA TRP A 308 -16.22 -2.24 19.70
C TRP A 308 -16.54 -2.59 21.16
N ASP A 309 -17.76 -2.25 21.59
CA ASP A 309 -18.14 -2.31 23.00
C ASP A 309 -18.54 -3.71 23.47
N GLU A 310 -19.06 -4.58 22.59
CA GLU A 310 -19.55 -5.92 22.98
C GLU A 310 -18.66 -7.05 22.48
N ASP A 311 -18.10 -6.96 21.26
CA ASP A 311 -17.33 -8.05 20.66
C ASP A 311 -15.83 -7.87 20.86
N MET A 312 -15.30 -6.71 20.49
CA MET A 312 -13.87 -6.42 20.54
C MET A 312 -13.38 -6.22 21.97
N SER A 313 -14.22 -5.64 22.85
CA SER A 313 -13.92 -5.41 24.27
C SER A 313 -13.61 -6.70 25.06
N LYS A 314 -14.04 -7.86 24.55
CA LYS A 314 -13.71 -9.19 25.11
C LYS A 314 -12.23 -9.54 24.97
N TYR A 315 -11.53 -8.91 24.01
CA TYR A 315 -10.15 -9.22 23.64
C TYR A 315 -9.21 -8.02 23.71
N LEU A 316 -9.75 -6.80 23.78
CA LEU A 316 -9.02 -5.54 23.77
C LEU A 316 -9.55 -4.61 24.85
N ASP A 317 -8.67 -3.81 25.45
CA ASP A 317 -9.07 -2.70 26.34
C ASP A 317 -9.63 -1.55 25.50
N VAL A 318 -10.89 -1.71 25.07
CA VAL A 318 -11.61 -0.71 24.29
C VAL A 318 -12.14 0.36 25.24
N LYS A 319 -11.56 1.55 25.15
CA LYS A 319 -12.10 2.75 25.80
C LYS A 319 -13.31 3.25 25.01
N SER A 320 -14.25 3.89 25.72
CA SER A 320 -15.40 4.54 25.09
C SER A 320 -14.98 5.29 23.83
N LYS A 321 -15.72 5.09 22.73
CA LYS A 321 -15.53 5.75 21.41
C LYS A 321 -14.62 5.01 20.40
N GLY A 322 -14.53 3.68 20.45
CA GLY A 322 -13.79 2.89 19.44
C GLY A 322 -12.27 3.10 19.46
N LYS A 323 -11.73 3.48 20.63
CA LYS A 323 -10.29 3.66 20.85
C LYS A 323 -9.79 2.53 21.74
N ILE A 324 -8.78 1.81 21.28
CA ILE A 324 -8.08 0.83 22.08
C ILE A 324 -7.07 1.58 22.97
N ALA A 325 -7.00 1.24 24.26
CA ALA A 325 -6.12 1.87 25.23
C ALA A 325 -4.66 1.84 24.75
N ASP A 326 -3.99 3.00 24.82
CA ASP A 326 -2.62 3.26 24.37
C ASP A 326 -2.30 3.03 22.88
N PHE A 327 -3.04 2.15 22.22
CA PHE A 327 -3.00 1.88 20.79
C PHE A 327 -3.64 3.00 19.96
N GLY A 328 -4.82 3.50 20.35
CA GLY A 328 -5.56 4.52 19.61
C GLY A 328 -6.65 3.94 18.70
N PHE A 329 -6.79 4.51 17.50
CA PHE A 329 -7.62 3.96 16.43
C PHE A 329 -6.86 2.89 15.66
N MET A 330 -7.55 1.96 15.02
CA MET A 330 -6.94 0.94 14.16
C MET A 330 -7.13 1.29 12.69
N TYR A 331 -6.05 1.28 11.92
CA TYR A 331 -6.12 1.24 10.47
C TYR A 331 -5.84 -0.18 10.01
N VAL A 332 -6.74 -0.77 9.22
CA VAL A 332 -6.55 -2.13 8.69
C VAL A 332 -5.83 -2.05 7.36
N HIS A 333 -4.69 -2.73 7.29
CA HIS A 333 -3.83 -2.78 6.10
C HIS A 333 -4.14 -3.95 5.20
N ASN A 334 -4.51 -5.10 5.76
CA ASN A 334 -4.75 -6.31 4.99
C ASN A 334 -5.67 -7.30 5.72
N ILE A 335 -6.26 -8.22 4.96
CA ILE A 335 -7.04 -9.35 5.47
C ILE A 335 -6.60 -10.61 4.73
N VAL A 336 -6.32 -11.68 5.47
CA VAL A 336 -5.93 -12.98 4.89
C VAL A 336 -6.80 -14.08 5.48
N GLN A 337 -7.08 -15.11 4.68
CA GLN A 337 -7.77 -16.33 5.12
C GLN A 337 -6.77 -17.48 5.16
N ALA A 338 -6.57 -18.12 6.31
CA ALA A 338 -5.71 -19.28 6.46
C ALA A 338 -6.40 -20.57 5.97
N ALA A 339 -5.62 -21.64 5.78
CA ALA A 339 -6.10 -22.94 5.30
C ALA A 339 -7.19 -23.56 6.20
N ASP A 340 -7.17 -23.25 7.50
CA ASP A 340 -8.17 -23.69 8.47
C ASP A 340 -9.49 -22.89 8.40
N GLY A 341 -9.59 -21.94 7.46
CA GLY A 341 -10.75 -21.09 7.24
C GLY A 341 -10.83 -19.89 8.18
N ASN A 342 -9.93 -19.75 9.16
CA ASN A 342 -9.85 -18.55 9.99
C ASN A 342 -9.39 -17.34 9.16
N ILE A 343 -9.90 -16.19 9.54
CA ILE A 343 -9.67 -14.92 8.84
C ILE A 343 -8.90 -14.01 9.78
N PHE A 344 -7.88 -13.33 9.26
CA PHE A 344 -6.99 -12.48 10.03
C PHE A 344 -7.01 -11.07 9.45
N ALA A 345 -7.43 -10.09 10.24
CA ALA A 345 -7.28 -8.68 9.89
C ALA A 345 -5.99 -8.14 10.52
N ILE A 346 -5.19 -7.50 9.70
CA ILE A 346 -3.86 -6.99 10.04
C ILE A 346 -3.95 -5.48 10.04
N GLY A 347 -3.70 -4.88 11.19
CA GLY A 347 -3.82 -3.44 11.36
C GLY A 347 -2.67 -2.82 12.12
N GLU A 348 -2.72 -1.51 12.18
CA GLU A 348 -1.74 -0.69 12.87
C GLU A 348 -2.43 0.47 13.60
N GLY A 349 -1.95 0.77 14.79
CA GLY A 349 -2.56 1.76 15.65
C GLY A 349 -2.11 3.18 15.31
N TYR A 350 -3.00 4.14 15.52
CA TYR A 350 -2.66 5.55 15.39
C TYR A 350 -3.52 6.45 16.30
N LYS A 351 -2.96 7.57 16.74
CA LYS A 351 -3.68 8.56 17.54
C LYS A 351 -3.11 9.96 17.38
N LYS A 352 -3.96 10.97 17.61
CA LYS A 352 -3.53 12.35 17.82
C LYS A 352 -2.89 12.50 19.20
N VAL A 353 -1.76 13.20 19.26
CA VAL A 353 -1.07 13.61 20.49
C VAL A 353 -0.63 15.06 20.36
N ALA A 354 -0.33 15.72 21.48
CA ALA A 354 0.13 17.11 21.45
C ALA A 354 1.47 17.25 20.69
N SER A 355 1.55 18.30 19.85
CA SER A 355 2.78 18.71 19.19
C SER A 355 3.40 19.89 19.93
N ALA A 356 4.55 19.67 20.57
CA ALA A 356 5.32 20.74 21.19
C ALA A 356 5.76 21.80 20.16
N LEU A 357 6.16 21.35 18.96
CA LEU A 357 6.52 22.23 17.85
C LEU A 357 5.30 23.04 17.38
N GLY A 358 4.17 22.37 17.16
CA GLY A 358 2.92 23.00 16.79
C GLY A 358 2.47 24.05 17.79
N ILE A 359 2.45 23.71 19.08
CA ILE A 359 2.09 24.63 20.15
C ILE A 359 3.05 25.84 20.18
N ALA A 360 4.36 25.61 20.14
CA ALA A 360 5.33 26.70 20.12
C ALA A 360 5.15 27.60 18.89
N ALA A 361 4.94 27.01 17.70
CA ALA A 361 4.70 27.73 16.47
C ALA A 361 3.42 28.57 16.57
N THR A 362 2.31 28.02 17.08
CA THR A 362 1.04 28.75 17.26
C THR A 362 1.19 29.91 18.23
N VAL A 363 1.94 29.73 19.33
CA VAL A 363 2.21 30.81 20.29
C VAL A 363 3.05 31.92 19.64
N LEU A 364 4.13 31.56 18.95
CA LEU A 364 5.03 32.52 18.30
C LEU A 364 4.36 33.27 17.15
N SER A 365 3.49 32.61 16.39
CA SER A 365 2.75 33.20 15.26
C SER A 365 1.45 33.91 15.67
N ARG A 366 1.14 33.95 16.98
CA ARG A 366 -0.12 34.50 17.53
C ARG A 366 -1.37 33.86 16.92
N GLY A 367 -1.32 32.56 16.67
CA GLY A 367 -2.44 31.78 16.13
C GLY A 367 -2.36 31.48 14.63
N ASN A 368 -1.48 32.12 13.88
CA ASN A 368 -1.35 31.94 12.42
C ASN A 368 -0.26 30.92 12.03
N ALA A 369 -0.12 29.83 12.79
CA ALA A 369 0.87 28.79 12.46
C ALA A 369 0.31 27.87 11.37
N GLY A 370 1.11 27.60 10.33
CA GLY A 370 0.80 26.58 9.32
C GLY A 370 0.93 25.13 9.80
N ILE A 371 1.25 24.93 11.08
CA ILE A 371 1.45 23.62 11.72
C ILE A 371 0.41 23.46 12.84
N SER A 372 -0.24 22.30 12.92
CA SER A 372 -1.24 21.98 13.93
C SER A 372 -0.61 21.86 15.32
N THR A 373 -1.37 22.25 16.35
CA THR A 373 -1.02 21.98 17.75
C THR A 373 -1.03 20.48 18.09
N MET A 374 -1.62 19.65 17.23
CA MET A 374 -1.65 18.21 17.32
C MET A 374 -0.72 17.58 16.28
N LYS A 375 -0.23 16.38 16.59
CA LYS A 375 0.47 15.53 15.63
C LYS A 375 -0.03 14.11 15.70
N LEU A 376 0.30 13.34 14.68
CA LEU A 376 -0.02 11.91 14.65
C LEU A 376 1.08 11.13 15.33
N LYS A 377 0.67 10.10 16.06
CA LYS A 377 1.53 9.04 16.59
C LYS A 377 1.01 7.72 16.01
N VAL A 378 1.83 7.08 15.19
CA VAL A 378 1.61 5.69 14.77
C VAL A 378 2.20 4.79 15.85
N THR A 379 1.43 3.78 16.28
CA THR A 379 1.69 2.99 17.49
C THR A 379 2.04 1.55 17.13
N ASP A 380 1.27 0.56 17.59
CA ASP A 380 1.63 -0.86 17.56
C ASP A 380 0.98 -1.58 16.37
N MET A 381 1.50 -2.76 16.03
CA MET A 381 0.82 -3.66 15.10
C MET A 381 -0.24 -4.46 15.84
N ILE A 382 -1.32 -4.83 15.14
CA ILE A 382 -2.37 -5.70 15.69
C ILE A 382 -2.81 -6.75 14.67
N VAL A 383 -3.05 -7.96 15.17
CA VAL A 383 -3.65 -9.05 14.40
C VAL A 383 -4.95 -9.47 15.09
N LEU A 384 -6.07 -9.31 14.39
CA LEU A 384 -7.37 -9.79 14.83
C LEU A 384 -7.68 -11.12 14.14
N LYS A 385 -8.04 -12.14 14.91
CA LYS A 385 -8.47 -13.44 14.39
C LYS A 385 -9.99 -13.55 14.43
N PHE A 386 -10.59 -13.96 13.32
CA PHE A 386 -12.00 -14.27 13.17
C PHE A 386 -12.17 -15.73 12.73
N ASP A 387 -13.31 -16.34 13.09
CA ASP A 387 -13.72 -17.60 12.49
C ASP A 387 -14.31 -17.40 11.07
N LYS A 388 -14.65 -18.51 10.41
CA LYS A 388 -15.28 -18.55 9.08
C LYS A 388 -16.61 -17.78 8.98
N ASP A 389 -17.26 -17.51 10.12
CA ASP A 389 -18.52 -16.78 10.24
C ASP A 389 -18.27 -15.32 10.69
N PHE A 390 -17.01 -14.88 10.61
CA PHE A 390 -16.54 -13.55 10.95
C PHE A 390 -16.74 -13.14 12.42
N ASN A 391 -16.87 -14.10 13.35
CA ASN A 391 -16.84 -13.82 14.78
C ASN A 391 -15.40 -13.68 15.26
N ILE A 392 -15.09 -12.60 15.98
CA ILE A 392 -13.78 -12.43 16.59
C ILE A 392 -13.48 -13.53 17.63
N LYS A 393 -12.27 -14.08 17.56
CA LYS A 393 -11.74 -15.15 18.43
C LYS A 393 -10.50 -14.76 19.20
N ALA A 394 -9.71 -13.81 18.71
CA ALA A 394 -8.53 -13.31 19.38
C ALA A 394 -8.11 -11.95 18.84
N ALA A 395 -7.35 -11.21 19.64
CA ALA A 395 -6.63 -10.02 19.24
C ALA A 395 -5.22 -10.05 19.85
N ASN A 396 -4.20 -9.86 19.02
CA ASN A 396 -2.81 -9.88 19.44
C ASN A 396 -2.16 -8.56 19.04
N ILE A 397 -1.68 -7.79 20.03
CA ILE A 397 -0.92 -6.56 19.82
C ILE A 397 0.57 -6.89 19.85
N TYR A 398 1.31 -6.36 18.88
CA TYR A 398 2.76 -6.50 18.77
C TYR A 398 3.38 -5.10 18.89
N GLU A 399 4.08 -4.88 20.00
CA GLU A 399 4.69 -3.59 20.32
C GLU A 399 5.75 -3.19 19.29
N LYS A 400 5.77 -1.91 18.92
CA LYS A 400 6.87 -1.33 18.12
C LYS A 400 7.20 0.10 18.54
N ASN A 401 8.30 0.64 18.04
CA ASN A 401 8.60 2.05 18.31
C ASN A 401 7.62 2.94 17.56
N SER A 402 7.14 3.98 18.24
CA SER A 402 6.18 4.88 17.63
C SER A 402 6.83 5.88 16.68
N ASN A 403 6.19 6.11 15.54
CA ASN A 403 6.53 7.18 14.61
C ASN A 403 5.59 8.37 14.76
N LYS A 404 6.09 9.56 14.42
CA LYS A 404 5.39 10.83 14.64
C LYS A 404 5.37 11.64 13.36
N ILE A 405 4.21 12.18 13.01
CA ILE A 405 4.00 12.98 11.80
C ILE A 405 3.37 14.30 12.23
N GLU A 406 4.09 15.40 11.99
CA GLU A 406 3.54 16.74 12.24
C GLU A 406 2.43 17.02 11.23
N LEU A 407 1.33 17.63 11.70
CA LEU A 407 0.18 17.91 10.87
C LEU A 407 0.17 19.38 10.41
N PRO A 408 -0.37 19.68 9.22
CA PRO A 408 -0.67 21.05 8.84
C PRO A 408 -1.74 21.67 9.74
N GLY A 409 -1.76 23.00 9.90
CA GLY A 409 -2.77 23.71 10.69
C GLY A 409 -4.21 23.39 10.24
N GLY A 410 -5.13 23.23 11.20
CA GLY A 410 -6.54 22.90 10.96
C GLY A 410 -6.85 21.39 10.94
N TYR A 411 -5.84 20.53 10.80
CA TYR A 411 -6.02 19.06 10.79
C TYR A 411 -6.33 18.47 12.17
N GLU A 412 -6.24 19.26 13.24
CA GLU A 412 -6.72 18.90 14.57
C GLU A 412 -8.22 18.55 14.60
N PHE A 413 -9.02 19.01 13.63
CA PHE A 413 -10.47 18.79 13.57
C PHE A 413 -10.93 17.62 12.67
N VAL A 414 -10.03 17.01 11.89
CA VAL A 414 -10.36 15.85 11.02
C VAL A 414 -10.61 14.59 11.87
N SER A 415 -11.56 13.71 11.49
CA SER A 415 -11.81 12.46 12.24
C SER A 415 -10.65 11.48 12.20
N GLY A 416 -10.69 10.53 13.14
CA GLY A 416 -9.77 9.39 13.17
C GLY A 416 -9.72 8.63 11.84
N PRO A 417 -10.84 8.13 11.28
CA PRO A 417 -10.82 7.31 10.07
C PRO A 417 -10.20 8.02 8.85
N LEU A 418 -10.57 9.27 8.60
CA LEU A 418 -9.98 10.05 7.49
C LEU A 418 -8.48 10.29 7.68
N ILE A 419 -8.05 10.56 8.91
CA ILE A 419 -6.64 10.69 9.22
C ILE A 419 -5.89 9.38 8.96
N GLY A 420 -6.50 8.22 9.24
CA GLY A 420 -5.92 6.94 8.86
C GLY A 420 -5.64 6.86 7.36
N LYS A 421 -6.62 7.23 6.52
CA LYS A 421 -6.44 7.31 5.06
C LYS A 421 -5.32 8.29 4.68
N MET A 422 -5.26 9.47 5.30
CA MET A 422 -4.18 10.42 5.05
C MET A 422 -2.80 9.88 5.42
N ILE A 423 -2.66 9.24 6.60
CA ILE A 423 -1.39 8.60 6.99
C ILE A 423 -0.97 7.60 5.92
N LYS A 424 -1.92 6.79 5.42
CA LYS A 424 -1.62 5.77 4.41
C LYS A 424 -1.22 6.35 3.06
N PHE A 425 -2.04 7.25 2.51
CA PHE A 425 -1.97 7.64 1.11
C PHE A 425 -1.24 8.97 0.87
N GLU A 426 -1.24 9.88 1.84
CA GLU A 426 -0.61 11.20 1.70
C GLU A 426 0.76 11.25 2.38
N TYR A 427 0.93 10.56 3.52
CA TYR A 427 2.18 10.63 4.30
C TYR A 427 3.02 9.36 4.26
N GLY A 428 2.45 8.26 3.77
CA GLY A 428 3.13 6.97 3.83
C GLY A 428 3.56 6.52 5.22
N GLY A 429 2.94 7.06 6.28
CA GLY A 429 3.54 7.08 7.61
C GLY A 429 3.27 5.85 8.47
N PHE A 430 2.58 4.85 7.92
CA PHE A 430 2.41 3.55 8.55
C PHE A 430 3.62 2.66 8.29
N ASP A 431 3.97 1.86 9.28
CA ASP A 431 5.16 1.01 9.23
C ASP A 431 4.90 -0.35 8.56
N TYR A 432 3.63 -0.76 8.46
CA TYR A 432 3.24 -1.93 7.69
C TYR A 432 3.75 -1.83 6.24
N SER A 433 4.47 -2.87 5.81
CA SER A 433 4.99 -2.97 4.44
C SER A 433 4.11 -3.87 3.59
N TYR A 434 4.02 -5.17 3.93
CA TYR A 434 3.22 -6.14 3.19
C TYR A 434 2.93 -7.38 4.02
N THR A 435 1.98 -8.20 3.55
CA THR A 435 1.73 -9.56 4.06
C THR A 435 2.02 -10.54 2.95
N LYS A 436 2.70 -11.63 3.27
CA LYS A 436 2.95 -12.73 2.35
C LYS A 436 2.27 -13.98 2.89
N GLN A 437 1.55 -14.69 2.02
CA GLN A 437 0.91 -15.95 2.37
C GLN A 437 1.48 -17.08 1.51
N SER A 438 1.67 -18.25 2.12
CA SER A 438 2.01 -19.49 1.40
C SER A 438 0.89 -19.89 0.43
N GLY A 439 1.22 -20.58 -0.66
CA GLY A 439 0.22 -20.99 -1.65
C GLY A 439 -0.86 -21.93 -1.10
N ASP A 440 -0.50 -22.78 -0.12
CA ASP A 440 -1.42 -23.66 0.59
C ASP A 440 -2.14 -22.97 1.77
N LYS A 441 -1.81 -21.71 2.05
CA LYS A 441 -2.37 -20.86 3.11
C LYS A 441 -2.14 -21.39 4.54
N SER A 442 -1.24 -22.35 4.72
CA SER A 442 -0.85 -22.86 6.05
C SER A 442 -0.11 -21.79 6.88
N THR A 443 0.67 -20.96 6.18
CA THR A 443 1.54 -19.93 6.76
C THR A 443 1.27 -18.57 6.13
N PHE A 444 1.32 -17.50 6.94
CA PHE A 444 1.47 -16.13 6.43
C PHE A 444 2.41 -15.33 7.33
N SER A 445 3.08 -14.33 6.77
CA SER A 445 3.99 -13.43 7.50
C SER A 445 3.62 -11.97 7.20
N ILE A 446 3.52 -11.17 8.26
CA ILE A 446 3.27 -9.74 8.22
C ILE A 446 4.61 -9.04 8.39
N TYR A 447 4.99 -8.19 7.44
CA TYR A 447 6.26 -7.49 7.44
C TYR A 447 6.07 -5.99 7.67
N TYR A 448 6.90 -5.42 8.54
CA TYR A 448 6.86 -4.00 8.87
C TYR A 448 8.24 -3.45 9.25
N SER A 449 8.45 -2.18 8.98
CA SER A 449 9.67 -1.46 9.36
C SER A 449 9.57 -0.94 10.79
N ASP A 450 10.68 -0.77 11.48
CA ASP A 450 10.70 -0.06 12.77
C ASP A 450 12.04 0.65 12.97
N TYR A 451 12.06 1.70 13.81
CA TYR A 451 13.27 2.42 14.15
C TYR A 451 13.58 2.33 15.65
N VAL A 452 14.56 1.49 15.98
CA VAL A 452 14.99 1.24 17.35
C VAL A 452 15.85 2.39 17.86
N ARG A 453 15.57 2.85 19.09
CA ARG A 453 16.28 3.95 19.77
C ARG A 453 16.93 3.49 21.09
N GLY A 454 17.51 2.29 21.08
CA GLY A 454 18.15 1.67 22.23
C GLY A 454 19.60 2.16 22.45
N LYS A 455 20.19 1.76 23.59
CA LYS A 455 21.60 2.01 23.87
C LYS A 455 22.51 1.12 23.01
N ASP A 456 22.16 -0.15 22.86
CA ASP A 456 22.98 -1.15 22.17
C ASP A 456 22.82 -1.11 20.64
N TYR A 457 21.64 -0.70 20.16
CA TYR A 457 21.37 -0.52 18.75
C TYR A 457 20.47 0.69 18.53
N LYS A 458 20.87 1.51 17.55
CA LYS A 458 20.11 2.64 17.04
C LYS A 458 20.13 2.63 15.52
N GLY A 459 18.99 2.35 14.92
CA GLY A 459 18.85 2.21 13.47
C GLY A 459 17.53 1.57 13.07
N GLY A 460 17.34 1.45 11.75
CA GLY A 460 16.21 0.75 11.17
C GLY A 460 16.26 -0.76 11.45
N THR A 461 15.08 -1.36 11.52
CA THR A 461 14.88 -2.80 11.57
C THR A 461 13.73 -3.16 10.65
N PHE A 462 13.74 -4.39 10.16
CA PHE A 462 12.61 -4.97 9.42
C PHE A 462 12.17 -6.21 10.14
N ASN A 463 10.90 -6.24 10.50
CA ASN A 463 10.33 -7.20 11.43
C ASN A 463 9.29 -8.04 10.70
N ALA A 464 9.16 -9.30 11.12
CA ALA A 464 8.11 -10.20 10.70
C ALA A 464 7.30 -10.71 11.90
N ILE A 465 6.00 -10.84 11.70
CA ILE A 465 5.09 -11.62 12.53
C ILE A 465 4.58 -12.76 11.67
N THR A 466 5.00 -13.99 11.97
CA THR A 466 4.67 -15.18 11.17
C THR A 466 3.62 -16.01 11.88
N TYR A 467 2.51 -16.30 11.22
CA TYR A 467 1.54 -17.31 11.60
C TYR A 467 1.86 -18.62 10.89
N ASN A 468 2.01 -19.70 11.65
CA ASN A 468 2.13 -21.05 11.12
C ASN A 468 1.42 -22.04 12.07
N ASP A 469 0.53 -22.86 11.55
CA ASP A 469 -0.19 -23.92 12.29
C ASP A 469 -0.76 -23.47 13.64
N GLY A 470 -1.47 -22.34 13.66
CA GLY A 470 -2.14 -21.83 14.86
C GLY A 470 -1.25 -21.03 15.81
N LYS A 471 0.04 -20.87 15.52
CA LYS A 471 1.01 -20.16 16.38
C LYS A 471 1.59 -18.95 15.66
N PHE A 472 1.84 -17.91 16.45
CA PHE A 472 2.58 -16.73 15.98
C PHE A 472 4.02 -16.77 16.50
N THR A 473 4.96 -16.44 15.63
CA THR A 473 6.37 -16.16 15.93
C THR A 473 6.73 -14.77 15.42
N THR A 474 7.84 -14.23 15.91
CA THR A 474 8.37 -12.93 15.47
C THR A 474 9.86 -13.02 15.21
N ASP A 475 10.33 -12.34 14.17
CA ASP A 475 11.75 -12.22 13.84
C ASP A 475 12.06 -10.83 13.29
N LYS A 476 13.34 -10.48 13.22
CA LYS A 476 13.79 -9.21 12.65
C LYS A 476 15.22 -9.25 12.12
N ILE A 477 15.47 -8.38 11.15
CA ILE A 477 16.83 -8.00 10.73
C ILE A 477 17.11 -6.53 11.06
N ASN A 478 18.39 -6.23 11.27
CA ASN A 478 18.87 -4.85 11.34
C ASN A 478 19.12 -4.33 9.93
N THR A 479 18.63 -3.13 9.64
CA THR A 479 18.70 -2.54 8.29
C THR A 479 19.54 -1.27 8.25
N LYS A 480 20.25 -0.96 9.34
CA LYS A 480 21.18 0.16 9.37
C LYS A 480 22.31 -0.10 8.38
N SER A 481 22.39 0.75 7.36
CA SER A 481 23.42 0.76 6.34
C SER A 481 24.04 2.15 6.23
N GLU A 482 25.21 2.24 5.57
CA GLU A 482 25.83 3.51 5.14
C GLU A 482 25.21 4.01 3.81
N ALA A 483 24.20 3.29 3.29
CA ALA A 483 23.43 3.70 2.13
C ALA A 483 22.72 5.05 2.35
N THR A 484 22.49 5.76 1.24
CA THR A 484 21.69 7.00 1.26
C THR A 484 20.23 6.70 1.56
N SER A 485 19.72 5.60 1.00
CA SER A 485 18.42 5.05 1.34
C SER A 485 18.44 3.53 1.22
N THR A 486 17.60 2.87 2.01
CA THR A 486 17.45 1.42 2.05
C THR A 486 15.96 1.07 1.91
N SER A 487 15.64 0.09 1.07
CA SER A 487 14.29 -0.45 0.92
C SER A 487 14.33 -1.97 1.03
N ILE A 488 13.20 -2.57 1.41
CA ILE A 488 13.09 -4.03 1.55
C ILE A 488 11.93 -4.52 0.72
N LEU A 489 12.25 -5.45 -0.18
CA LEU A 489 11.28 -6.10 -1.05
C LEU A 489 11.01 -7.54 -0.61
N PRO A 490 9.81 -8.06 -0.92
CA PRO A 490 9.51 -9.48 -0.76
C PRO A 490 10.52 -10.37 -1.49
N ALA A 491 10.91 -11.48 -0.87
CA ALA A 491 11.68 -12.54 -1.54
C ALA A 491 11.03 -13.91 -1.36
N LYS A 492 11.82 -14.99 -1.50
CA LYS A 492 11.37 -16.36 -1.21
C LYS A 492 10.96 -16.48 0.26
N GLN A 493 10.20 -17.52 0.60
CA GLN A 493 9.76 -17.71 1.99
C GLN A 493 10.99 -17.81 2.90
N GLY A 494 10.94 -17.16 4.07
CA GLY A 494 12.08 -17.09 5.00
C GLY A 494 13.17 -16.07 4.59
N GLN A 495 12.93 -15.26 3.55
CA GLN A 495 13.90 -14.30 3.05
C GLN A 495 13.25 -12.97 2.66
N VAL A 496 14.05 -11.91 2.71
CA VAL A 496 13.74 -10.59 2.17
C VAL A 496 14.87 -10.12 1.26
N LEU A 497 14.56 -9.26 0.29
CA LEU A 497 15.57 -8.61 -0.54
C LEU A 497 15.82 -7.21 0.00
N VAL A 498 17.05 -6.94 0.44
CA VAL A 498 17.50 -5.61 0.88
C VAL A 498 18.07 -4.87 -0.31
N LEU A 499 17.62 -3.64 -0.52
CA LEU A 499 18.08 -2.71 -1.56
C LEU A 499 18.74 -1.51 -0.92
N ASP A 500 20.01 -1.27 -1.23
CA ASP A 500 20.81 -0.16 -0.71
C ASP A 500 21.23 0.77 -1.85
N TYR A 501 20.74 2.01 -1.83
CA TYR A 501 21.11 3.03 -2.81
C TYR A 501 22.17 3.99 -2.25
N TYR A 502 23.29 4.10 -2.95
CA TYR A 502 24.41 4.98 -2.61
C TYR A 502 24.46 6.15 -3.60
N LYS A 503 23.76 7.25 -3.28
CA LYS A 503 23.61 8.42 -4.18
C LYS A 503 24.93 9.03 -4.62
N LYS A 504 25.93 9.10 -3.72
CA LYS A 504 27.27 9.64 -4.04
C LYS A 504 28.09 8.69 -4.92
N ALA A 505 27.97 7.38 -4.69
CA ALA A 505 28.65 6.37 -5.48
C ALA A 505 27.92 6.04 -6.80
N LYS A 506 26.68 6.52 -6.96
CA LYS A 506 25.80 6.21 -8.09
C LYS A 506 25.62 4.70 -8.27
N LYS A 507 25.34 4.03 -7.16
CA LYS A 507 25.32 2.56 -7.08
C LYS A 507 24.06 2.08 -6.37
N LEU A 508 23.47 0.99 -6.86
CA LEU A 508 22.40 0.26 -6.19
C LEU A 508 22.87 -1.17 -5.92
N ASP A 509 22.85 -1.58 -4.65
CA ASP A 509 23.13 -2.94 -4.24
C ASP A 509 21.86 -3.65 -3.82
N ALA A 510 21.75 -4.93 -4.17
CA ALA A 510 20.65 -5.80 -3.80
C ALA A 510 21.20 -7.11 -3.25
N HIS A 511 20.70 -7.57 -2.09
CA HIS A 511 21.12 -8.83 -1.48
C HIS A 511 20.00 -9.45 -0.65
N PHE A 512 20.02 -10.77 -0.50
CA PHE A 512 19.04 -11.48 0.31
C PHE A 512 19.47 -11.58 1.77
N GLU A 513 18.54 -11.28 2.68
CA GLU A 513 18.65 -11.54 4.11
C GLU A 513 17.63 -12.59 4.54
N LYS A 514 17.97 -13.38 5.55
CA LYS A 514 17.03 -14.36 6.13
C LYS A 514 16.15 -13.69 7.18
N LEU A 515 14.89 -14.12 7.24
CA LEU A 515 13.90 -13.66 8.19
C LEU A 515 12.92 -14.81 8.45
N ASP A 516 13.03 -15.48 9.60
CA ASP A 516 12.31 -16.73 9.94
C ASP A 516 11.24 -16.55 11.04
#